data_AF-A0A354TLG4-F1
#
_entry.id   AF-A0A354TLG4-F1
#
_cell.length_a   1.000
_cell.length_b   1.000
_cell.length_c   1.000
_cell.angle_alpha   90.00
_cell.angle_beta   90.00
_cell.angle_gamma   90.00
#
_symmetry.space_group_name_H-M   'P 1'
#
loop_
_entity.id
_entity.type
_entity.pdbx_description
1 polymer ?
#
loop_
_entity_poly.entity_id
_entity_poly.type
_entity_poly.pdbx_seq_one_letter_code
_entity_poly.pdbx_strand_id
1 'polypeptide(L)' 'MIHLAHNRSVQEIVRAAIQEDVDAIAISSYQGGHIEYFKYLVDQLKSQGAEHIQVFGGGGGVIIPAEIDEL' A
#
# COMPACT_ATOMS: atom_id res chain seq x y z
N MET A 1 12.99 -4.62 -8.86
CA MET A 1 11.94 -3.59 -8.75
C MET A 1 10.91 -3.84 -9.83
N ILE A 2 9.64 -4.03 -9.44
CA ILE A 2 8.52 -4.31 -10.35
C ILE A 2 7.61 -3.09 -10.28
N HIS A 3 7.55 -2.32 -11.37
CA HIS A 3 6.78 -1.08 -11.41
C HIS A 3 5.39 -1.33 -12.01
N LEU A 4 4.33 -1.03 -11.25
CA LEU A 4 2.94 -1.22 -11.68
C LEU A 4 2.31 0.03 -12.31
N ALA A 5 3.07 1.11 -12.51
CA ALA A 5 2.56 2.41 -12.96
C ALA A 5 1.54 3.03 -11.97
N HIS A 6 0.62 3.84 -12.47
CA HIS A 6 -0.34 4.63 -11.67
C HIS A 6 -1.76 4.03 -11.71
N ASN A 7 -2.63 4.52 -10.82
CA ASN A 7 -4.05 4.16 -10.77
C ASN A 7 -4.30 2.66 -10.61
N ARG A 8 -3.67 2.06 -9.59
CA ARG A 8 -3.84 0.65 -9.25
C ARG A 8 -4.76 0.48 -8.07
N SER A 9 -5.67 -0.47 -8.18
CA SER A 9 -6.46 -0.95 -7.05
C SER A 9 -5.59 -1.71 -6.06
N VAL A 10 -6.01 -1.75 -4.79
CA VAL A 10 -5.36 -2.59 -3.76
C VAL A 10 -5.28 -4.05 -4.21
N GLN A 11 -6.31 -4.56 -4.86
CA GLN A 11 -6.37 -5.95 -5.32
C GLN A 11 -5.30 -6.26 -6.38
N GLU A 12 -5.07 -5.35 -7.33
CA GLU A 12 -3.98 -5.50 -8.31
C GLU A 12 -2.61 -5.49 -7.62
N ILE A 13 -2.40 -4.59 -6.66
CA ILE A 13 -1.12 -4.48 -5.93
C ILE A 13 -0.86 -5.74 -5.11
N VAL A 14 -1.83 -6.20 -4.31
CA VAL A 14 -1.69 -7.39 -3.45
C VAL A 14 -1.41 -8.62 -4.28
N ARG A 15 -2.15 -8.82 -5.37
CA ARG A 15 -1.93 -9.96 -6.26
C ARG A 15 -0.52 -9.97 -6.83
N ALA A 16 -0.04 -8.82 -7.31
CA ALA A 16 1.31 -8.70 -7.84
C ALA A 16 2.37 -8.93 -6.76
N ALA A 17 2.20 -8.34 -5.58
CA ALA A 17 3.15 -8.48 -4.48
C ALA A 17 3.32 -9.94 -4.02
N ILE A 18 2.21 -10.68 -3.89
CA ILE A 18 2.24 -12.09 -3.49
C ILE A 18 2.82 -12.97 -4.60
N GLN A 19 2.42 -12.74 -5.86
CA GLN A 19 2.93 -13.53 -6.98
C GLN A 19 4.45 -13.39 -7.13
N GLU A 20 4.96 -12.20 -6.86
CA GLU A 20 6.37 -11.86 -7.04
C GLU A 20 7.19 -12.04 -5.75
N ASP A 21 6.55 -12.50 -4.67
CA ASP A 21 7.16 -12.77 -3.35
C ASP A 21 8.07 -11.62 -2.89
N VAL A 22 7.54 -10.39 -2.93
CA VAL A 22 8.33 -9.18 -2.65
C VAL A 22 8.50 -8.94 -1.16
N ASP A 23 9.65 -8.38 -0.77
CA ASP A 23 9.87 -7.96 0.62
C ASP A 23 9.02 -6.72 1.02
N ALA A 24 8.70 -5.86 0.03
CA ALA A 24 8.05 -4.59 0.29
C ALA A 24 7.24 -4.03 -0.89
N ILE A 25 6.25 -3.21 -0.55
CA ILE A 25 5.42 -2.40 -1.45
C ILE A 25 5.67 -0.92 -1.13
N ALA A 26 5.89 -0.09 -2.15
CA ALA A 26 5.98 1.37 -2.00
C ALA A 26 4.90 2.05 -2.85
N ILE A 27 4.06 2.87 -2.23
CA ILE A 27 2.94 3.57 -2.88
C ILE A 27 3.06 5.08 -2.69
N SER A 28 2.89 5.81 -3.79
CA SER A 28 2.68 7.24 -3.76
C SER A 28 1.18 7.57 -3.87
N SER A 29 0.59 8.22 -2.87
CA SER A 29 -0.82 8.63 -2.86
C SER A 29 -0.96 10.15 -2.74
N TYR A 30 -1.51 10.79 -3.78
CA TYR A 30 -1.64 12.26 -3.86
C TYR A 30 -3.08 12.75 -4.05
N GLN A 31 -4.07 11.84 -4.03
CA GLN A 31 -5.47 12.17 -4.35
C GLN A 31 -6.41 12.09 -3.13
N GLY A 32 -5.86 11.86 -1.94
CA GLY A 32 -6.64 11.59 -0.72
C GLY A 32 -7.10 10.12 -0.64
N GLY A 33 -7.86 9.80 0.42
CA GLY A 33 -8.34 8.43 0.69
C GLY A 33 -7.22 7.44 1.06
N HIS A 34 -6.03 7.94 1.40
CA HIS A 34 -4.85 7.12 1.72
C HIS A 34 -5.04 6.32 3.00
N ILE A 35 -5.76 6.83 4.00
CA ILE A 35 -6.04 6.08 5.23
C ILE A 35 -6.78 4.79 4.91
N GLU A 36 -7.92 4.88 4.23
CA GLU A 36 -8.72 3.72 3.84
C GLU A 36 -7.95 2.80 2.90
N TYR A 37 -7.20 3.39 1.95
CA TYR A 37 -6.42 2.64 0.98
C TYR A 37 -5.31 1.80 1.66
N PHE A 38 -4.51 2.40 2.54
CA PHE A 38 -3.42 1.70 3.23
C PHE A 38 -3.94 0.67 4.23
N LYS A 39 -4.98 0.99 5.01
CA LYS A 39 -5.61 0.02 5.91
C LYS A 39 -6.16 -1.18 5.14
N TYR A 40 -6.89 -0.93 4.06
CA TYR A 40 -7.42 -2.00 3.22
C TYR A 40 -6.29 -2.84 2.58
N LEU A 41 -5.19 -2.21 2.17
CA LEU A 41 -4.02 -2.92 1.65
C LEU A 41 -3.40 -3.87 2.68
N VAL A 42 -3.16 -3.39 3.90
CA VAL A 42 -2.60 -4.20 5.00
C VAL A 42 -3.55 -5.36 5.36
N ASP A 43 -4.85 -5.09 5.45
CA ASP A 43 -5.86 -6.12 5.74
C ASP A 43 -5.90 -7.19 4.64
N GLN A 44 -5.79 -6.80 3.37
CA GLN A 44 -5.77 -7.74 2.25
C GLN A 44 -4.50 -8.61 2.24
N LEU A 45 -3.33 -8.03 2.48
CA LEU A 45 -2.07 -8.80 2.62
C LEU A 45 -2.19 -9.83 3.74
N LYS A 46 -2.69 -9.40 4.92
CA LYS A 46 -2.91 -10.29 6.06
C LYS A 46 -3.90 -11.41 5.76
N SER A 47 -5.02 -11.11 5.11
CA SER A 47 -6.03 -12.12 4.74
C SER A 47 -5.52 -13.19 3.79
N GLN A 48 -4.44 -12.90 3.05
CA GLN A 48 -3.80 -13.81 2.11
C GLN A 48 -2.50 -14.44 2.67
N GLY A 49 -2.21 -14.25 3.96
CA GLY A 49 -1.02 -14.81 4.62
C GLY A 49 0.29 -14.11 4.24
N ALA A 50 0.23 -12.90 3.68
CA ALA A 50 1.36 -12.13 3.20
C ALA A 50 1.72 -10.96 4.14
N GLU A 51 1.50 -11.12 5.44
CA GLU A 51 1.78 -10.10 6.47
C GLU A 51 3.27 -9.78 6.68
N HIS A 52 4.15 -10.58 6.07
CA HIS A 52 5.60 -10.33 6.06
C HIS A 52 6.01 -9.21 5.09
N ILE A 53 5.16 -8.86 4.12
CA ILE A 53 5.43 -7.82 3.12
C ILE A 53 5.27 -6.44 3.77
N GLN A 54 6.33 -5.64 3.78
CA GLN A 54 6.30 -4.29 4.36
C GLN A 54 5.64 -3.28 3.42
N VAL A 55 4.82 -2.36 3.96
CA VAL A 55 4.16 -1.32 3.17
C VAL A 55 4.75 0.04 3.52
N PHE A 56 5.19 0.76 2.49
CA PHE A 56 5.70 2.13 2.58
C PHE A 56 4.80 3.08 1.79
N GLY A 57 4.46 4.22 2.38
CA GLY A 57 3.57 5.22 1.79
C GLY A 57 4.19 6.61 1.73
N GLY A 58 3.82 7.39 0.73
CA GLY A 58 4.16 8.82 0.65
C GLY A 58 3.14 9.62 -0.17
N GLY A 59 2.86 10.86 0.23
CA GLY A 59 1.89 11.71 -0.45
C GLY A 59 2.18 13.20 -0.38
N GLY A 60 3.41 13.58 0.00
CA GLY A 60 3.76 14.96 0.28
C GLY A 60 2.83 15.55 1.35
N GLY A 61 2.33 16.77 1.12
CA GLY A 61 1.41 17.44 2.05
C GLY A 61 -0.03 16.90 2.07
N VAL A 62 -0.35 15.87 1.27
CA VAL A 62 -1.68 15.24 1.27
C VAL A 62 -1.86 14.35 2.49
N ILE A 63 -0.78 13.72 2.98
CA ILE A 63 -0.79 12.89 4.18
C ILE A 63 -0.24 13.73 5.33
N ILE A 64 -1.10 14.14 6.26
CA ILE A 64 -0.71 15.00 7.39
C ILE A 64 -0.11 14.16 8.53
N PRO A 65 0.68 14.75 9.45
CA PRO A 65 1.32 14.00 10.54
C PRO A 65 0.34 13.17 11.39
N ALA A 66 -0.85 13.70 11.68
CA ALA A 66 -1.87 12.97 12.44
C ALA A 66 -2.39 11.71 11.72
N GLU A 67 -2.42 11.71 10.38
CA GLU A 67 -2.79 10.55 9.57
C GLU A 67 -1.64 9.53 9.48
N ILE A 68 -0.39 10.00 9.55
CA ILE A 68 0.78 9.11 9.64
C ILE A 68 0.76 8.33 10.96
N ASP A 69 0.42 8.99 12.07
CA ASP A 69 0.32 8.34 13.39
C ASP A 69 -0.84 7.33 13.48
N GLU A 70 -1.81 7.39 12.57
CA GLU A 70 -2.95 6.47 12.50
C GLU A 70 -2.66 5.18 11.68
N LEU A 71 -1.65 5.21 10.80
CA LEU A 71 -1.26 4.12 9.90
C LEU A 71 -0.20 3.20 10.52
#